data_AF-A0A958NS20-F1
#
_entry.id   AF-A0A958NS20-F1
#
_cell.length_a   1.000
_cell.length_b   1.000
_cell.length_c   1.000
_cell.angle_alpha   90.00
_cell.angle_beta   90.00
_cell.angle_gamma   90.00
#
_symmetry.space_group_name_H-M   'P 1'
#
loop_
_entity.id
_entity.type
_entity.pdbx_description
1 polymer ?
#
loop_
_entity_poly.entity_id
_entity_poly.type
_entity_poly.pdbx_seq_one_letter_code
_entity_poly.pdbx_strand_id
1 'polypeptide(L)'
;MKKIYFLGILSLIFSATAFSQSDNVQNPITDEERLLEATIVCLDALEAPTKYNEFAKPFISMPGFPQPSPSLSHDDLRNQINAYFVTHPELIDQVRKERKIAHDQLYGPRPY
;
A
#
# COMPACT_ATOMS: atom_id res chain seq x y z
N MET A 1 -25.24 67.15 8.26
CA MET A 1 -25.82 65.78 8.12
C MET A 1 -24.70 64.90 7.57
N LYS A 2 -23.90 64.28 8.43
CA LYS A 2 -24.00 62.91 8.97
C LYS A 2 -23.82 61.78 7.92
N LYS A 3 -22.62 61.19 8.02
CA LYS A 3 -22.26 59.76 7.91
C LYS A 3 -22.18 59.15 6.50
N ILE A 4 -20.96 59.18 5.95
CA ILE A 4 -20.49 58.16 5.01
C ILE A 4 -19.94 57.02 5.86
N TYR A 5 -20.56 55.85 5.78
CA TYR A 5 -20.12 54.65 6.50
C TYR A 5 -18.91 54.05 5.78
N PHE A 6 -17.72 54.28 6.35
CA PHE A 6 -16.53 53.46 6.13
C PHE A 6 -16.81 52.08 6.73
N LEU A 7 -17.30 51.13 5.93
CA LEU A 7 -17.42 49.74 6.33
C LEU A 7 -16.92 48.88 5.18
N GLY A 8 -15.87 48.11 5.42
CA GLY A 8 -15.47 47.03 4.51
C GLY A 8 -14.02 47.00 4.05
N ILE A 9 -13.06 47.57 4.80
CA ILE A 9 -11.65 47.15 4.69
C ILE A 9 -11.38 46.21 5.87
N LEU A 10 -11.89 44.97 5.77
CA LEU A 10 -11.48 43.88 6.65
C LEU A 10 -11.72 42.51 6.00
N SER A 11 -11.25 42.33 4.77
CA SER A 11 -11.29 41.03 4.08
C SER A 11 -9.91 40.67 3.50
N LEU A 12 -8.85 40.88 4.28
CA LEU A 12 -7.45 40.65 3.88
C LEU A 12 -6.72 39.59 4.74
N ILE A 13 -7.42 38.66 5.38
CA ILE A 13 -6.76 37.60 6.17
C ILE A 13 -7.42 36.22 6.06
N PHE A 14 -7.97 35.87 4.89
CA PHE A 14 -8.28 34.47 4.57
C PHE A 14 -7.56 34.06 3.28
N SER A 15 -6.24 34.24 3.28
CA SER A 15 -5.32 33.60 2.34
C SER A 15 -4.24 32.80 3.07
N ALA A 16 -4.54 32.34 4.29
CA ALA A 16 -3.87 31.17 4.81
C ALA A 16 -4.64 29.97 4.24
N THR A 17 -4.21 29.49 3.07
CA THR A 17 -4.35 28.06 2.78
C THR A 17 -3.64 27.37 3.95
N ALA A 18 -4.40 27.01 4.97
CA ALA A 18 -3.97 26.02 5.93
C ALA A 18 -3.81 24.74 5.11
N PHE A 19 -2.63 24.59 4.50
CA PHE A 19 -2.04 23.28 4.33
C PHE A 19 -1.94 22.77 5.75
N SER A 20 -2.95 22.02 6.16
CA SER A 20 -2.76 21.03 7.19
C SER A 20 -1.70 20.10 6.63
N GLN A 21 -0.42 20.44 6.84
CA GLN A 21 0.62 19.43 6.90
C GLN A 21 0.20 18.57 8.08
N SER A 22 -0.63 17.55 7.81
CA SER A 22 -0.56 16.37 8.64
C SER A 22 0.92 16.02 8.59
N ASP A 23 1.60 16.17 9.73
CA ASP A 23 2.97 15.73 9.87
C ASP A 23 3.04 14.35 9.26
N ASN A 24 3.69 14.27 8.10
CA ASN A 24 3.91 13.03 7.38
C ASN A 24 5.01 12.33 8.17
N VAL A 25 4.67 11.88 9.37
CA VAL A 25 5.52 11.01 10.18
C VAL A 25 5.51 9.68 9.45
N GLN A 26 6.33 9.60 8.42
CA GLN A 26 6.66 8.37 7.73
C GLN A 26 7.47 7.55 8.71
N ASN A 27 6.78 6.73 9.51
CA ASN A 27 7.47 5.70 10.25
C ASN A 27 8.15 4.77 9.23
N PRO A 28 9.47 4.56 9.32
CA PRO A 28 10.14 3.64 8.44
C PRO A 28 9.52 2.24 8.62
N ILE A 29 9.07 1.65 7.51
CA ILE A 29 8.46 0.32 7.51
C ILE A 29 9.53 -0.69 7.93
N THR A 30 9.24 -1.47 8.95
CA THR A 30 10.12 -2.50 9.49
C THR A 30 10.21 -3.71 8.55
N ASP A 31 11.28 -4.49 8.65
CA ASP A 31 11.48 -5.69 7.83
C ASP A 31 10.36 -6.71 8.00
N GLU A 32 9.83 -6.84 9.23
CA GLU A 32 8.68 -7.70 9.54
C GLU A 32 7.41 -7.24 8.82
N GLU A 33 7.15 -5.93 8.79
CA GLU A 33 6.01 -5.36 8.05
C GLU A 33 6.16 -5.55 6.55
N ARG A 34 7.38 -5.42 6.01
CA ARG A 34 7.65 -5.67 4.58
C ARG A 34 7.37 -7.12 4.21
N LEU A 35 7.87 -8.06 5.03
CA LEU A 35 7.64 -9.49 4.86
C LEU A 35 6.15 -9.84 4.96
N LEU A 36 5.46 -9.29 5.95
CA LEU A 36 4.03 -9.48 6.15
C LEU A 36 3.23 -8.98 4.94
N GLU A 37 3.54 -7.79 4.43
CA GLU A 37 2.88 -7.21 3.27
C GLU A 37 3.03 -8.10 2.04
N ALA A 38 4.26 -8.52 1.71
CA ALA A 38 4.51 -9.40 0.57
C ALA A 38 3.79 -10.76 0.71
N THR A 39 3.80 -11.33 1.92
CA THR A 39 3.10 -12.60 2.21
C THR A 39 1.60 -12.48 1.94
N ILE A 40 0.96 -11.43 2.48
CA ILE A 40 -0.50 -11.22 2.34
C ILE A 40 -0.88 -10.99 0.88
N VAL A 41 -0.08 -10.22 0.15
CA VAL A 41 -0.33 -9.91 -1.27
C VAL A 41 -0.34 -11.17 -2.13
N CYS A 42 0.65 -12.05 -1.94
CA CYS A 42 0.72 -13.29 -2.68
C CYS A 42 -0.34 -14.30 -2.25
N LEU A 43 -0.68 -14.35 -0.96
CA LEU A 43 -1.75 -15.19 -0.45
C LEU A 43 -3.11 -14.77 -1.05
N ASP A 44 -3.42 -13.48 -1.04
CA ASP A 44 -4.65 -12.94 -1.64
C ASP A 44 -4.74 -13.25 -3.15
N ALA A 45 -3.63 -13.14 -3.87
CA ALA A 45 -3.57 -13.49 -5.29
C ALA A 45 -3.81 -14.98 -5.59
N LEU A 46 -3.47 -15.87 -4.66
CA LEU A 46 -3.72 -17.31 -4.78
C LEU A 46 -5.16 -17.68 -4.42
N GLU A 47 -5.71 -17.10 -3.36
CA GLU A 47 -7.04 -17.45 -2.84
C GLU A 47 -8.17 -16.75 -3.59
N ALA A 48 -7.94 -15.51 -4.00
CA ALA A 48 -8.90 -14.68 -4.69
C ALA A 48 -8.25 -13.99 -5.90
N PRO A 49 -7.91 -14.73 -6.97
CA PRO A 49 -7.32 -14.15 -8.17
C PRO A 49 -8.29 -13.16 -8.82
N THR A 50 -7.93 -11.88 -8.82
CA THR A 50 -8.68 -10.78 -9.43
C THR A 50 -7.78 -9.92 -10.31
N LYS A 51 -8.38 -9.03 -11.12
CA LYS A 51 -7.62 -8.02 -11.87
C LYS A 51 -6.81 -7.06 -10.97
N TYR A 52 -7.17 -6.96 -9.68
CA TYR A 52 -6.53 -6.02 -8.75
C TYR A 52 -5.24 -6.57 -8.15
N ASN A 53 -5.07 -7.91 -8.13
CA ASN A 53 -3.88 -8.59 -7.65
C ASN A 53 -3.13 -9.36 -8.75
N GLU A 54 -3.49 -9.15 -10.03
CA GLU A 54 -2.86 -9.79 -11.18
C GLU A 54 -1.34 -9.49 -11.28
N PHE A 55 -0.89 -8.34 -10.76
CA PHE A 55 0.53 -8.00 -10.67
C PHE A 55 1.34 -9.00 -9.84
N ALA A 56 0.70 -9.76 -8.95
CA ALA A 56 1.36 -10.76 -8.12
C ALA A 56 1.61 -12.07 -8.88
N LYS A 57 0.96 -12.29 -10.03
CA LYS A 57 1.02 -13.52 -10.84
C LYS A 57 2.45 -13.98 -11.17
N PRO A 58 3.39 -13.10 -11.59
CA PRO A 58 4.75 -13.51 -11.89
C PRO A 58 5.48 -14.12 -10.69
N PHE A 59 5.18 -13.66 -9.48
CA PHE A 59 5.79 -14.16 -8.24
C PHE A 59 5.18 -15.48 -7.80
N ILE A 60 3.85 -15.58 -7.77
CA ILE A 60 3.15 -16.81 -7.36
C ILE A 60 3.29 -17.97 -8.36
N SER A 61 3.75 -17.67 -9.58
CA SER A 61 4.04 -18.67 -10.62
C SER A 61 5.51 -19.11 -10.63
N MET A 62 6.36 -18.58 -9.74
CA MET A 62 7.78 -18.95 -9.68
C MET A 62 7.95 -20.42 -9.29
N PRO A 63 8.97 -21.11 -9.83
CA PRO A 63 9.27 -22.48 -9.41
C PRO A 63 9.51 -22.56 -7.89
N GLY A 64 8.85 -23.51 -7.23
CA GLY A 64 8.96 -23.72 -5.79
C GLY A 64 8.16 -22.74 -4.94
N PHE A 65 7.41 -21.80 -5.53
CA PHE A 65 6.48 -20.96 -4.78
C PHE A 65 5.34 -21.82 -4.18
N PRO A 66 5.02 -21.70 -2.88
CA PRO A 66 3.97 -22.48 -2.24
C PRO A 66 2.61 -22.33 -2.93
N GLN A 67 1.93 -23.45 -3.18
CA GLN A 67 0.64 -23.48 -3.88
C GLN A 67 -0.46 -23.99 -2.94
N PRO A 68 -1.71 -23.49 -3.09
CA PRO A 68 -2.84 -24.03 -2.36
C PRO A 68 -3.06 -25.51 -2.73
N SER A 69 -3.45 -26.31 -1.75
CA SER A 69 -3.86 -27.69 -1.98
C SER A 69 -5.02 -28.07 -1.04
N PRO A 70 -5.84 -29.07 -1.37
CA PRO A 70 -7.02 -29.43 -0.57
C PRO A 70 -6.72 -29.84 0.88
N SER A 71 -5.50 -30.29 1.15
CA SER A 71 -5.04 -30.73 2.47
C SER A 71 -4.28 -29.65 3.25
N LEU A 72 -4.07 -28.47 2.65
CA LEU A 72 -3.30 -27.39 3.24
C LEU A 72 -4.25 -26.34 3.80
N SER A 73 -4.10 -26.01 5.09
CA SER A 73 -4.88 -24.94 5.70
C SER A 73 -4.41 -23.56 5.23
N HIS A 74 -5.26 -22.55 5.39
CA HIS A 74 -4.91 -21.15 5.11
C HIS A 74 -3.67 -20.70 5.89
N ASP A 75 -3.62 -21.01 7.20
CA ASP A 75 -2.50 -20.62 8.07
C ASP A 75 -1.20 -21.34 7.67
N ASP A 76 -1.28 -22.62 7.28
CA ASP A 76 -0.12 -23.37 6.81
C ASP A 76 0.40 -22.81 5.48
N LEU A 77 -0.50 -22.46 4.55
CA LEU A 77 -0.11 -21.82 3.28
C LEU A 77 0.58 -20.48 3.54
N ARG A 78 0.00 -19.64 4.41
CA ARG A 78 0.61 -18.37 4.82
C ARG A 78 1.99 -18.58 5.41
N ASN A 79 2.17 -19.57 6.29
CA ASN A 79 3.46 -19.90 6.89
C ASN A 79 4.48 -20.37 5.84
N GLN A 80 4.07 -21.18 4.87
CA GLN A 80 4.94 -21.61 3.78
C GLN A 80 5.35 -20.44 2.88
N ILE A 81 4.43 -19.53 2.54
CA ILE A 81 4.74 -18.33 1.75
C ILE A 81 5.71 -17.43 2.53
N ASN A 82 5.49 -17.24 3.84
CA ASN A 82 6.39 -16.48 4.68
C ASN A 82 7.80 -17.09 4.68
N ALA A 83 7.93 -18.40 4.89
CA ALA A 83 9.21 -19.11 4.85
C ALA A 83 9.89 -19.01 3.47
N TYR A 84 9.11 -19.03 2.38
CA TYR A 84 9.63 -18.80 1.04
C TYR A 84 10.27 -17.41 0.92
N PHE A 85 9.63 -16.36 1.41
CA PHE A 85 10.21 -15.01 1.39
C PHE A 85 11.39 -14.81 2.34
N VAL A 86 11.46 -15.53 3.46
CA VAL A 86 12.66 -15.55 4.31
C VAL A 86 13.88 -16.10 3.55
N THR A 87 13.67 -17.05 2.64
CA THR A 87 14.74 -17.63 1.81
C THR A 87 15.00 -16.85 0.51
N HIS A 88 14.07 -15.96 0.12
CA HIS A 88 14.15 -15.11 -1.07
C HIS A 88 13.83 -13.64 -0.73
N PRO A 89 14.61 -13.00 0.16
CA PRO A 89 14.29 -11.66 0.66
C PRO A 89 14.31 -10.59 -0.43
N GLU A 90 15.03 -10.80 -1.54
CA GLU A 90 15.07 -9.91 -2.70
C GLU A 90 13.71 -9.77 -3.41
N LEU A 91 12.81 -10.74 -3.25
CA LEU A 91 11.48 -10.71 -3.86
C LEU A 91 10.50 -9.84 -3.06
N ILE A 92 10.75 -9.64 -1.76
CA ILE A 92 9.85 -8.88 -0.88
C ILE A 92 9.68 -7.45 -1.41
N ASP A 93 10.78 -6.74 -1.66
CA ASP A 93 10.72 -5.36 -2.15
C ASP A 93 10.19 -5.28 -3.60
N GLN A 94 10.36 -6.33 -4.40
CA GLN A 94 9.80 -6.40 -5.75
C GLN A 94 8.27 -6.53 -5.73
N VAL A 95 7.72 -7.45 -4.93
CA VAL A 95 6.27 -7.61 -4.75
C VAL A 95 5.64 -6.29 -4.28
N ARG A 96 6.26 -5.65 -3.29
CA ARG A 96 5.77 -4.38 -2.72
C ARG A 96 5.81 -3.25 -3.75
N LYS A 97 6.86 -3.18 -4.56
CA LYS A 97 6.99 -2.20 -5.64
C LYS A 97 5.92 -2.40 -6.70
N GLU A 98 5.71 -3.63 -7.17
CA GLU A 98 4.69 -3.94 -8.19
C GLU A 98 3.28 -3.66 -7.66
N ARG A 99 3.00 -4.01 -6.39
CA ARG A 99 1.75 -3.65 -5.73
C ARG A 99 1.53 -2.14 -5.75
N LYS A 100 2.54 -1.36 -5.36
CA LYS A 100 2.45 0.11 -5.35
C LYS A 100 2.13 0.63 -6.75
N ILE A 101 2.84 0.16 -7.77
CA ILE A 101 2.61 0.57 -9.17
C ILE A 101 1.17 0.25 -9.59
N ALA A 102 0.70 -0.97 -9.36
CA ALA A 102 -0.64 -1.39 -9.72
C ALA A 102 -1.71 -0.57 -8.96
N HIS A 103 -1.53 -0.35 -7.67
CA HIS A 103 -2.46 0.43 -6.86
C HIS A 103 -2.46 1.92 -7.25
N ASP A 104 -1.31 2.50 -7.56
CA ASP A 104 -1.21 3.89 -8.01
C ASP A 104 -1.89 4.07 -9.38
N GLN A 105 -1.85 3.05 -10.26
CA GLN A 105 -2.60 3.07 -11.53
C GLN A 105 -4.11 3.02 -11.32
N LEU A 106 -4.58 2.28 -10.32
CA LEU A 106 -6.01 2.09 -10.06
C LEU A 106 -6.65 3.24 -9.26
N TYR A 107 -5.90 3.80 -8.32
CA TYR A 107 -6.42 4.73 -7.32
C TYR A 107 -5.75 6.11 -7.35
N GLY A 108 -4.77 6.30 -8.22
CA GLY A 108 -3.90 7.49 -8.22
C GLY A 108 -2.73 7.36 -7.24
N PRO A 109 -1.69 8.22 -7.39
CA PRO A 109 -0.50 8.16 -6.55
C PRO A 109 -0.85 8.49 -5.11
N ARG A 110 -0.50 7.60 -4.18
CA ARG A 110 -0.66 7.86 -2.74
C ARG A 110 0.62 8.50 -2.17
N PRO A 111 0.51 9.48 -1.26
CA PRO A 111 1.65 9.89 -0.45
C PRO A 111 2.01 8.70 0.45
N TYR A 112 3.22 8.18 0.26
CA TYR A 112 3.85 7.23 1.17
C TYR A 112 4.77 8.02 2.08
#